data_AF-A0A1Y2IC36-F1
#
_entry.id   AF-A0A1Y2IC36-F1
#
_cell.length_a   1.000
_cell.length_b   1.000
_cell.length_c   1.000
_cell.angle_alpha   90.00
_cell.angle_beta   90.00
_cell.angle_gamma   90.00
#
_symmetry.space_group_name_H-M   'P 1'
#
loop_
_entity.id
_entity.type
_entity.pdbx_description
1 polymer ?
#
loop_
_entity_poly.entity_id
_entity_poly.type
_entity_poly.pdbx_seq_one_letter_code
_entity_poly.pdbx_strand_id
1 'polypeptide(L)'
;MGLFGKSETFSENPEVRQVEKIIAKEAREDQKNLDHTIKDLSSAEKSHNKSVKAADKAQHQLEKAVEKEHKAAKALNRAAHQHDTAVSSEQNAEKTVQLKKQHEARLEQDLEQKRHQLDELQQRKAHNDQVRESKLSQIHAQAAAAADARGASFDRASVGGAGAQGNAANAGTGAPGGAAPGGGAGGAAPSV
;
A
#
# COMPACT_ATOMS: atom_id res chain seq x y z
N MET A 1 -63.47 -58.66 -11.71
CA MET A 1 -63.93 -59.65 -12.71
C MET A 1 -63.82 -61.02 -12.09
N GLY A 2 -64.95 -61.67 -11.79
CA GLY A 2 -64.98 -63.03 -11.25
C GLY A 2 -64.90 -64.03 -12.39
N LEU A 3 -63.76 -64.73 -12.51
CA LEU A 3 -63.49 -65.67 -13.61
C LEU A 3 -63.39 -67.14 -13.18
N PHE A 4 -63.76 -67.47 -11.94
CA PHE A 4 -63.92 -68.86 -11.51
C PHE A 4 -65.38 -69.11 -11.16
N GLY A 5 -66.07 -69.72 -12.11
CA GLY A 5 -67.46 -70.15 -11.99
C GLY A 5 -67.66 -71.03 -10.77
N LYS A 6 -68.79 -70.81 -10.11
CA LYS A 6 -69.35 -71.70 -9.08
C LYS A 6 -69.87 -72.96 -9.77
N SER A 7 -68.98 -73.85 -10.21
CA SER A 7 -69.34 -75.23 -10.55
C SER A 7 -68.71 -76.13 -9.50
N GLU A 8 -69.48 -76.46 -8.46
CA GLU A 8 -69.17 -77.58 -7.56
C GLU A 8 -69.37 -78.90 -8.32
N THR A 9 -68.54 -79.17 -9.31
CA THR A 9 -68.42 -80.51 -9.90
C THR A 9 -67.22 -81.18 -9.26
N PHE A 10 -67.34 -81.43 -7.96
CA PHE A 10 -66.42 -82.34 -7.30
C PHE A 10 -66.73 -83.76 -7.80
N SER A 11 -65.70 -84.52 -8.16
CA SER A 11 -65.87 -85.89 -8.64
C SER A 11 -66.63 -86.76 -7.64
N GLU A 12 -67.47 -87.69 -8.12
CA GLU A 12 -68.28 -88.60 -7.26
C GLU A 12 -67.42 -89.56 -6.43
N ASN A 13 -66.16 -89.77 -6.81
CA ASN A 13 -65.21 -90.58 -6.05
C ASN A 13 -64.63 -89.82 -4.83
N PRO A 14 -64.73 -90.36 -3.61
CA PRO A 14 -64.35 -89.66 -2.38
C PRO A 14 -62.86 -89.33 -2.29
N GLU A 15 -61.98 -90.14 -2.88
CA GLU A 15 -60.54 -89.88 -2.94
C GLU A 15 -60.18 -88.72 -3.88
N VAL A 16 -60.78 -88.69 -5.07
CA VAL A 16 -60.57 -87.61 -6.05
C VAL A 16 -61.03 -86.26 -5.49
N ARG A 17 -62.16 -86.25 -4.75
CA ARG A 17 -62.69 -85.06 -4.09
C ARG A 17 -61.79 -84.50 -2.98
N GLN A 18 -60.99 -85.34 -2.31
CA GLN A 18 -60.01 -84.86 -1.32
C GLN A 18 -58.83 -84.19 -2.01
N VAL A 19 -58.32 -84.79 -3.08
CA VAL A 19 -57.22 -84.23 -3.88
C VAL A 19 -57.63 -82.88 -4.49
N GLU A 20 -58.84 -82.79 -5.08
CA GLU A 20 -59.38 -81.53 -5.61
C GLU A 20 -59.47 -80.42 -4.54
N LYS A 21 -59.85 -80.77 -3.30
CA LYS A 21 -59.88 -79.81 -2.18
C LYS A 21 -58.49 -79.37 -1.75
N ILE A 22 -57.49 -80.25 -1.80
CA ILE A 22 -56.10 -79.91 -1.49
C ILE A 22 -55.58 -78.94 -2.56
N ILE A 23 -55.74 -79.26 -3.83
CA ILE A 23 -55.34 -78.39 -4.95
C ILE A 23 -56.05 -77.04 -4.88
N ALA A 24 -57.34 -77.00 -4.57
CA ALA A 24 -58.08 -75.75 -4.41
C ALA A 24 -57.63 -74.92 -3.20
N LYS A 25 -57.11 -75.56 -2.14
CA LYS A 25 -56.52 -74.87 -0.99
C LYS A 25 -55.14 -74.33 -1.34
N GLU A 26 -54.29 -75.14 -1.96
CA GLU A 26 -52.97 -74.74 -2.45
C GLU A 26 -53.08 -73.54 -3.39
N ALA A 27 -53.97 -73.59 -4.40
CA ALA A 27 -54.21 -72.47 -5.30
C ALA A 27 -54.67 -71.19 -4.58
N ARG A 28 -55.46 -71.31 -3.50
CA ARG A 28 -55.88 -70.16 -2.68
C ARG A 28 -54.74 -69.61 -1.81
N GLU A 29 -53.87 -70.47 -1.30
CA GLU A 29 -52.69 -70.08 -0.53
C GLU A 29 -51.65 -69.42 -1.43
N ASP A 30 -51.39 -69.98 -2.60
CA ASP A 30 -50.51 -69.41 -3.62
C ASP A 30 -51.00 -68.03 -4.07
N GLN A 31 -52.30 -67.87 -4.34
CA GLN A 31 -52.85 -66.56 -4.69
C GLN A 31 -52.68 -65.54 -3.56
N LYS A 32 -52.89 -65.93 -2.30
CA LYS A 32 -52.65 -65.03 -1.16
C LYS A 32 -51.18 -64.65 -1.04
N ASN A 33 -50.28 -65.62 -1.18
CA ASN A 33 -48.83 -65.39 -1.13
C ASN A 33 -48.39 -64.44 -2.26
N LEU A 34 -48.96 -64.60 -3.44
CA LEU A 34 -48.72 -63.73 -4.59
C LEU A 34 -49.23 -62.31 -4.31
N ASP A 35 -50.46 -62.15 -3.83
CA ASP A 35 -51.05 -60.84 -3.49
C ASP A 35 -50.24 -60.12 -2.39
N HIS A 36 -49.78 -60.87 -1.37
CA HIS A 36 -48.88 -60.35 -0.34
C HIS A 36 -47.54 -59.89 -0.92
N THR A 37 -46.91 -60.71 -1.76
CA THR A 37 -45.63 -60.39 -2.40
C THR A 37 -45.75 -59.15 -3.31
N ILE A 38 -46.84 -59.01 -4.08
CA ILE A 38 -47.11 -57.81 -4.89
C ILE A 38 -47.24 -56.58 -3.99
N LYS A 39 -47.96 -56.69 -2.88
CA LYS A 39 -48.14 -55.57 -1.95
C LYS A 39 -46.82 -55.15 -1.31
N ASP A 40 -46.01 -56.11 -0.90
CA ASP A 40 -44.70 -55.87 -0.30
C ASP A 40 -43.75 -55.22 -1.31
N LEU A 41 -43.71 -55.72 -2.55
CA LEU A 41 -42.96 -55.10 -3.65
C LEU A 41 -43.40 -53.65 -3.89
N SER A 42 -44.70 -53.38 -3.98
CA SER A 42 -45.23 -52.02 -4.16
C SER A 42 -44.84 -51.10 -2.99
N SER A 43 -44.80 -51.62 -1.76
CA SER A 43 -44.37 -50.86 -0.59
C SER A 43 -42.86 -50.57 -0.63
N ALA A 44 -42.05 -51.54 -1.06
CA ALA A 44 -40.61 -51.40 -1.23
C ALA A 44 -40.27 -50.38 -2.31
N GLU A 45 -40.95 -50.40 -3.46
CA GLU A 45 -40.80 -49.41 -4.53
C GLU A 45 -41.13 -47.99 -4.06
N LYS A 46 -42.22 -47.81 -3.29
CA LYS A 46 -42.56 -46.51 -2.70
C LYS A 46 -41.49 -46.03 -1.73
N SER A 47 -40.94 -46.93 -0.91
CA SER A 47 -39.85 -46.62 0.02
C SER A 47 -38.59 -46.22 -0.73
N HIS A 48 -38.20 -46.98 -1.75
CA HIS A 48 -37.07 -46.68 -2.62
C HIS A 48 -37.23 -45.30 -3.29
N ASN A 49 -38.39 -45.01 -3.87
CA ASN A 49 -38.66 -43.71 -4.51
C ASN A 49 -38.61 -42.54 -3.52
N LYS A 50 -39.02 -42.75 -2.25
CA LYS A 50 -38.84 -41.74 -1.19
C LYS A 50 -37.36 -41.54 -0.85
N SER A 51 -36.59 -42.63 -0.78
CA SER A 51 -35.15 -42.59 -0.52
C SER A 51 -34.40 -41.84 -1.64
N VAL A 52 -34.70 -42.12 -2.90
CA VAL A 52 -34.11 -41.39 -4.05
C VAL A 52 -34.40 -39.90 -3.96
N LYS A 53 -35.65 -39.50 -3.75
CA LYS A 53 -36.01 -38.08 -3.56
C LYS A 53 -35.32 -37.44 -2.37
N ALA A 54 -35.08 -38.18 -1.30
CA ALA A 54 -34.36 -37.68 -0.14
C ALA A 54 -32.87 -37.47 -0.46
N ALA A 55 -32.26 -38.41 -1.18
CA ALA A 55 -30.89 -38.30 -1.67
C ALA A 55 -30.71 -37.09 -2.61
N ASP A 56 -31.62 -36.92 -3.58
CA ASP A 56 -31.58 -35.78 -4.51
C ASP A 56 -31.66 -34.44 -3.77
N LYS A 57 -32.55 -34.34 -2.77
CA LYS A 57 -32.67 -33.15 -1.91
C LYS A 57 -31.39 -32.89 -1.12
N ALA A 58 -30.79 -33.94 -0.56
CA ALA A 58 -29.54 -33.84 0.19
C ALA A 58 -28.39 -33.38 -0.72
N GLN A 59 -28.29 -33.94 -1.93
CA GLN A 59 -27.32 -33.52 -2.93
C GLN A 59 -27.51 -32.05 -3.31
N HIS A 60 -28.74 -31.61 -3.57
CA HIS A 60 -28.99 -30.20 -3.87
C HIS A 60 -28.59 -29.29 -2.68
N GLN A 61 -28.87 -29.69 -1.45
CA GLN A 61 -28.46 -28.93 -0.26
C GLN A 61 -26.94 -28.85 -0.14
N LEU A 62 -26.22 -29.93 -0.43
CA LEU A 62 -24.76 -29.97 -0.47
C LEU A 62 -24.21 -29.00 -1.51
N GLU A 63 -24.72 -29.04 -2.75
CA GLU A 63 -24.30 -28.13 -3.82
C GLU A 63 -24.49 -26.66 -3.43
N LYS A 64 -25.64 -26.32 -2.80
CA LYS A 64 -25.89 -24.97 -2.26
C LYS A 64 -24.92 -24.59 -1.15
N ALA A 65 -24.55 -25.54 -0.28
CA ALA A 65 -23.59 -25.29 0.79
C ALA A 65 -22.19 -25.04 0.23
N VAL A 66 -21.74 -25.83 -0.74
CA VAL A 66 -20.46 -25.66 -1.44
C VAL A 66 -20.40 -24.32 -2.17
N GLU A 67 -21.49 -23.91 -2.83
CA GLU A 67 -21.54 -22.60 -3.49
C GLU A 67 -21.38 -21.44 -2.48
N LYS A 68 -22.05 -21.55 -1.32
CA LYS A 68 -21.92 -20.56 -0.23
C LYS A 68 -20.50 -20.53 0.34
N GLU A 69 -19.90 -21.69 0.58
CA GLU A 69 -18.52 -21.81 1.04
C GLU A 69 -17.56 -21.14 0.06
N HIS A 70 -17.69 -21.42 -1.24
CA HIS A 70 -16.83 -20.82 -2.25
C HIS A 70 -17.00 -19.29 -2.36
N LYS A 71 -18.24 -18.79 -2.22
CA LYS A 71 -18.50 -17.34 -2.13
C LYS A 71 -17.85 -16.71 -0.90
N ALA A 72 -17.97 -17.36 0.27
CA ALA A 72 -17.35 -16.91 1.51
C ALA A 72 -15.82 -16.92 1.42
N ALA A 73 -15.22 -17.98 0.87
CA ALA A 73 -13.78 -18.09 0.65
C ALA A 73 -13.25 -16.98 -0.27
N LYS A 74 -13.97 -16.66 -1.36
CA LYS A 74 -13.63 -15.53 -2.24
C LYS A 74 -13.69 -14.19 -1.50
N ALA A 75 -14.72 -13.97 -0.68
CA ALA A 75 -14.86 -12.75 0.09
C ALA A 75 -13.73 -12.61 1.12
N LEU A 76 -13.39 -13.69 1.82
CA LEU A 76 -12.29 -13.73 2.78
C LEU A 76 -10.95 -13.44 2.10
N ASN A 77 -10.66 -14.06 0.97
CA ASN A 77 -9.42 -13.81 0.22
C ASN A 77 -9.29 -12.34 -0.20
N ARG A 78 -10.38 -11.74 -0.72
CA ARG A 78 -10.41 -10.30 -1.04
C ARG A 78 -10.17 -9.43 0.18
N ALA A 79 -10.80 -9.75 1.31
CA ALA A 79 -10.62 -9.01 2.55
C ALA A 79 -9.17 -9.11 3.06
N ALA A 80 -8.55 -10.29 3.00
CA ALA A 80 -7.15 -10.49 3.35
C ALA A 80 -6.22 -9.66 2.45
N HIS A 81 -6.42 -9.69 1.13
CA HIS A 81 -5.63 -8.87 0.21
C HIS A 81 -5.80 -7.37 0.49
N GLN A 82 -7.02 -6.90 0.75
CA GLN A 82 -7.29 -5.50 1.11
C GLN A 82 -6.59 -5.11 2.41
N HIS A 83 -6.64 -5.97 3.42
CA HIS A 83 -5.92 -5.80 4.67
C HIS A 83 -4.41 -5.68 4.44
N ASP A 84 -3.80 -6.60 3.70
CA ASP A 84 -2.36 -6.57 3.43
C ASP A 84 -1.94 -5.31 2.66
N THR A 85 -2.77 -4.87 1.72
CA THR A 85 -2.58 -3.60 1.00
C THR A 85 -2.63 -2.40 1.96
N ALA A 86 -3.60 -2.39 2.88
CA ALA A 86 -3.75 -1.32 3.86
C ALA A 86 -2.56 -1.26 4.83
N VAL A 87 -2.11 -2.40 5.34
CA VAL A 87 -0.93 -2.50 6.23
C VAL A 87 0.32 -2.02 5.51
N SER A 88 0.53 -2.42 4.25
CA SER A 88 1.66 -1.93 3.45
C SER A 88 1.62 -0.41 3.25
N SER A 89 0.44 0.13 2.95
CA SER A 89 0.24 1.57 2.81
C SER A 89 0.48 2.32 4.12
N GLU A 90 0.03 1.79 5.26
CA GLU A 90 0.27 2.34 6.59
C GLU A 90 1.77 2.41 6.90
N GLN A 91 2.49 1.30 6.74
CA GLN A 91 3.94 1.25 6.96
C GLN A 91 4.71 2.24 6.06
N ASN A 92 4.29 2.41 4.80
CA ASN A 92 4.90 3.37 3.89
C ASN A 92 4.60 4.82 4.30
N ALA A 93 3.39 5.10 4.77
CA ALA A 93 3.02 6.40 5.31
C ALA A 93 3.82 6.72 6.57
N GLU A 94 3.98 5.77 7.50
CA GLU A 94 4.80 5.91 8.70
C GLU A 94 6.25 6.25 8.38
N LYS A 95 6.87 5.49 7.45
CA LYS A 95 8.24 5.77 6.98
C LYS A 95 8.33 7.17 6.38
N THR A 96 7.36 7.58 5.58
CA THR A 96 7.32 8.91 4.97
C THR A 96 7.25 10.01 6.04
N VAL A 97 6.42 9.82 7.08
CA VAL A 97 6.32 10.76 8.20
C VAL A 97 7.64 10.83 8.96
N GLN A 98 8.28 9.69 9.24
CA GLN A 98 9.58 9.66 9.93
C GLN A 98 10.66 10.39 9.12
N LEU A 99 10.74 10.15 7.80
CA LEU A 99 11.69 10.84 6.92
C LEU A 99 11.45 12.35 6.89
N LYS A 100 10.18 12.79 6.84
CA LYS A 100 9.84 14.22 6.88
C LYS A 100 10.23 14.87 8.19
N LYS A 101 9.98 14.20 9.34
CA LYS A 101 10.42 14.69 10.66
C LYS A 101 11.95 14.82 10.76
N GLN A 102 12.68 13.84 10.24
CA GLN A 102 14.15 13.92 10.20
C GLN A 102 14.63 15.07 9.32
N HIS A 103 13.98 15.30 8.17
CA HIS A 103 14.32 16.41 7.29
C HIS A 103 14.00 17.77 7.92
N GLU A 104 12.86 17.90 8.60
CA GLU A 104 12.47 19.08 9.36
C GLU A 104 13.51 19.41 10.43
N ALA A 105 13.92 18.43 11.26
CA ALA A 105 14.94 18.63 12.28
C ALA A 105 16.30 19.08 11.70
N ARG A 106 16.68 18.58 10.51
CA ARG A 106 17.90 19.04 9.81
C ARG A 106 17.78 20.50 9.35
N LEU A 107 16.63 20.88 8.80
CA LEU A 107 16.38 22.25 8.38
C LEU A 107 16.35 23.22 9.56
N GLU A 108 15.80 22.81 10.70
CA GLU A 108 15.83 23.60 11.94
C GLU A 108 17.27 23.84 12.39
N GLN A 109 18.09 22.78 12.44
CA GLN A 109 19.50 22.90 12.77
C GLN A 109 20.26 23.83 11.81
N ASP A 110 20.01 23.71 10.50
CA ASP A 110 20.63 24.58 9.49
C ASP A 110 20.20 26.05 9.65
N LEU A 111 18.93 26.29 10.00
CA LEU A 111 18.42 27.64 10.27
C LEU A 111 19.07 28.25 11.51
N GLU A 112 19.20 27.48 12.59
CA GLU A 112 19.89 27.92 13.82
C GLU A 112 21.35 28.26 13.55
N GLN A 113 22.07 27.41 12.80
CA GLN A 113 23.45 27.68 12.41
C GLN A 113 23.58 28.98 11.60
N LYS A 114 22.68 29.20 10.63
CA LYS A 114 22.68 30.43 9.83
C LYS A 114 22.34 31.68 10.65
N ARG A 115 21.44 31.56 11.64
CA ARG A 115 21.15 32.64 12.58
C ARG A 115 22.39 33.01 13.39
N HIS A 116 23.06 32.02 13.97
CA HIS A 116 24.31 32.25 14.70
C HIS A 116 25.40 32.89 13.83
N GLN A 117 25.60 32.40 12.60
CA GLN A 117 26.55 33.00 11.65
C GLN A 117 26.20 34.47 11.33
N LEU A 118 24.92 34.78 11.18
CA LEU A 118 24.46 36.14 10.93
C LEU A 118 24.71 37.05 12.14
N ASP A 119 24.41 36.58 13.34
CA ASP A 119 24.66 37.33 14.59
C ASP A 119 26.15 37.61 14.78
N GLU A 120 27.01 36.61 14.54
CA GLU A 120 28.48 36.77 14.59
C GLU A 120 28.98 37.80 13.56
N LEU A 121 28.47 37.76 12.33
CA LEU A 121 28.83 38.72 11.29
C LEU A 121 28.37 40.14 11.64
N GLN A 122 27.19 40.29 12.24
CA GLN A 122 26.70 41.58 12.71
C GLN A 122 27.57 42.15 13.83
N GLN A 123 27.90 41.33 14.83
CA GLN A 123 28.80 41.73 15.92
C GLN A 123 30.19 42.12 15.40
N ARG A 124 30.75 41.31 14.51
CA ARG A 124 32.05 41.60 13.88
C ARG A 124 32.02 42.88 13.06
N LYS A 125 30.93 43.12 12.31
CA LYS A 125 30.74 44.37 11.56
C LYS A 125 30.70 45.56 12.51
N ALA A 126 29.88 45.51 13.56
CA ALA A 126 29.75 46.59 14.54
C ALA A 126 31.09 46.91 15.21
N HIS A 127 31.86 45.89 15.61
CA HIS A 127 33.21 46.07 16.16
C HIS A 127 34.16 46.72 15.15
N ASN A 128 34.18 46.24 13.90
CA ASN A 128 35.03 46.81 12.85
C ASN A 128 34.65 48.26 12.51
N ASP A 129 33.36 48.59 12.54
CA ASP A 129 32.86 49.95 12.35
C ASP A 129 33.37 50.87 13.48
N GLN A 130 33.23 50.45 14.75
CA GLN A 130 33.76 51.18 15.91
C GLN A 130 35.28 51.39 15.84
N VAL A 131 36.04 50.37 15.42
CA VAL A 131 37.49 50.46 15.22
C VAL A 131 37.84 51.44 14.10
N ARG A 132 37.09 51.42 12.99
CA ARG A 132 37.29 52.37 11.88
C ARG A 132 36.99 53.80 12.32
N GLU A 133 35.91 54.04 13.03
CA GLU A 133 35.55 55.36 13.58
C GLU A 133 36.60 55.88 14.58
N SER A 134 37.12 55.00 15.44
CA SER A 134 38.19 55.34 16.39
C SER A 134 39.50 55.71 15.67
N LYS A 135 39.86 54.98 14.61
CA LYS A 135 41.05 55.30 13.81
C LYS A 135 40.89 56.61 13.04
N LEU A 136 39.71 56.84 12.43
CA LEU A 136 39.42 58.09 11.71
C LEU A 136 39.46 59.30 12.64
N SER A 137 38.88 59.20 13.85
CA SER A 137 38.97 60.27 14.85
C SER A 137 40.40 60.54 15.31
N GLN A 138 41.23 59.51 15.52
CA GLN A 138 42.66 59.68 15.82
C GLN A 138 43.42 60.37 14.68
N ILE A 139 43.19 59.96 13.42
CA ILE A 139 43.82 60.60 12.24
C ILE A 139 43.38 62.06 12.14
N HIS A 140 42.09 62.37 12.35
CA HIS A 140 41.60 63.75 12.34
C HIS A 140 42.22 64.59 13.47
N ALA A 141 42.35 64.03 14.68
CA ALA A 141 43.02 64.70 15.78
C ALA A 141 44.51 64.96 15.51
N GLN A 142 45.21 63.97 14.94
CA GLN A 142 46.62 64.13 14.52
C GLN A 142 46.78 65.15 13.40
N ALA A 143 45.88 65.14 12.41
CA ALA A 143 45.89 66.10 11.31
C ALA A 143 45.61 67.52 11.79
N ALA A 144 44.67 67.71 12.71
CA ALA A 144 44.40 69.01 13.35
C ALA A 144 45.62 69.50 14.14
N ALA A 145 46.23 68.65 14.99
CA ALA A 145 47.45 69.00 15.73
C ALA A 145 48.64 69.33 14.81
N ALA A 146 48.80 68.60 13.70
CA ALA A 146 49.82 68.88 12.69
C ALA A 146 49.54 70.18 11.92
N ALA A 147 48.28 70.51 11.65
CA ALA A 147 47.88 71.78 11.05
C ALA A 147 48.14 72.96 11.99
N ASP A 148 47.84 72.83 13.28
CA ASP A 148 48.17 73.85 14.31
C ASP A 148 49.69 74.05 14.42
N ALA A 149 50.47 72.97 14.44
CA ALA A 149 51.93 73.04 14.45
C ALA A 149 52.50 73.70 13.18
N ARG A 150 51.86 73.49 12.01
CA ARG A 150 52.24 74.14 10.75
C ARG A 150 51.78 75.60 10.69
N GLY A 151 50.62 75.93 11.23
CA GLY A 151 50.15 77.32 11.40
C GLY A 151 51.10 78.14 12.27
N ALA A 152 51.63 77.54 13.35
CA ALA A 152 52.67 78.16 14.16
C ALA A 152 54.04 78.30 13.45
N SER A 153 54.25 77.59 12.33
CA SER A 153 55.48 77.66 11.52
C SER A 153 55.37 78.54 10.27
N PHE A 154 54.15 78.92 9.85
CA PHE A 154 53.92 79.69 8.62
C PHE A 154 54.07 81.21 8.76
N ASP A 155 54.31 81.72 9.97
CA ASP A 155 54.89 83.06 10.16
C ASP A 155 56.40 83.12 9.81
N ARG A 156 57.05 82.00 9.44
CA ARG A 156 58.49 81.95 9.18
C ARG A 156 58.96 81.00 8.07
N ALA A 157 58.26 80.85 6.94
CA ALA A 157 58.86 80.27 5.72
C ALA A 157 57.95 80.39 4.49
N SER A 158 57.76 81.61 3.97
CA SER A 158 57.40 81.81 2.56
C SER A 158 58.69 82.03 1.78
N VAL A 159 59.33 80.98 1.24
CA VAL A 159 60.21 81.01 0.04
C VAL A 159 60.43 79.57 -0.46
N GLY A 160 59.99 79.30 -1.71
CA GLY A 160 60.58 78.35 -2.68
C GLY A 160 60.45 76.85 -2.36
N GLY A 161 60.14 75.95 -3.30
CA GLY A 161 60.03 76.02 -4.75
C GLY A 161 59.82 74.59 -5.31
N ALA A 162 59.45 74.54 -6.59
CA ALA A 162 59.36 73.42 -7.54
C ALA A 162 60.04 72.08 -7.15
N GLY A 163 59.50 70.89 -7.41
CA GLY A 163 58.80 70.42 -8.61
C GLY A 163 59.51 69.14 -9.07
N ALA A 164 58.82 67.99 -9.12
CA ALA A 164 59.40 66.74 -9.61
C ALA A 164 58.32 65.92 -10.34
N GLN A 165 58.49 65.85 -11.66
CA GLN A 165 57.63 65.18 -12.63
C GLN A 165 58.12 63.74 -12.80
N GLY A 166 57.28 62.76 -12.45
CA GLY A 166 57.60 61.33 -12.51
C GLY A 166 56.92 60.63 -13.69
N ASN A 167 57.75 60.02 -14.56
CA ASN A 167 57.40 59.15 -15.69
C ASN A 167 56.40 58.04 -15.33
N ALA A 168 55.38 57.84 -16.15
CA ALA A 168 54.48 56.68 -16.11
C ALA A 168 54.97 55.59 -17.09
N ALA A 169 55.32 54.43 -16.55
CA ALA A 169 55.73 53.25 -17.28
C ALA A 169 54.54 52.38 -17.70
N ASN A 170 54.67 51.88 -18.92
CA ASN A 170 53.89 50.91 -19.66
C ASN A 170 53.92 49.50 -19.03
N ALA A 171 52.76 48.84 -18.88
CA ALA A 171 52.54 47.39 -18.89
C ALA A 171 51.01 47.15 -18.75
N GLY A 172 50.29 46.35 -19.53
CA GLY A 172 50.71 45.22 -20.35
C GLY A 172 50.29 43.91 -19.68
N THR A 173 49.38 43.19 -20.35
CA THR A 173 49.07 41.73 -20.25
C THR A 173 48.09 41.22 -19.19
N GLY A 174 47.24 40.27 -19.64
CA GLY A 174 46.75 39.20 -18.76
C GLY A 174 45.31 38.73 -18.97
N ALA A 175 45.00 38.11 -20.11
CA ALA A 175 43.82 37.23 -20.23
C ALA A 175 44.12 35.84 -19.62
N PRO A 176 43.13 35.21 -18.98
CA PRO A 176 42.81 33.80 -19.27
C PRO A 176 41.26 33.61 -19.35
N GLY A 177 40.67 32.75 -20.16
CA GLY A 177 41.11 31.43 -20.60
C GLY A 177 40.50 30.35 -19.71
N GLY A 178 39.47 29.65 -20.18
CA GLY A 178 38.93 28.42 -19.57
C GLY A 178 37.45 28.51 -19.17
N ALA A 179 36.63 27.48 -19.23
CA ALA A 179 36.67 26.14 -19.83
C ALA A 179 35.23 25.61 -19.66
N ALA A 180 34.71 24.93 -20.67
CA ALA A 180 33.44 24.21 -20.59
C ALA A 180 33.57 22.99 -19.65
N PRO A 181 32.44 22.49 -19.13
CA PRO A 181 32.22 21.05 -19.22
C PRO A 181 30.82 20.71 -19.72
N GLY A 182 30.79 19.72 -20.62
CA GLY A 182 29.57 19.03 -21.02
C GLY A 182 29.03 18.14 -19.89
N GLY A 183 27.73 17.90 -19.95
CA GLY A 183 27.02 16.95 -19.10
C GLY A 183 25.84 16.40 -19.87
N GLY A 184 26.07 15.30 -20.59
CA GLY A 184 25.01 14.42 -21.08
C GLY A 184 24.78 13.30 -20.08
N ALA A 185 23.53 13.04 -19.74
CA ALA A 185 23.08 11.76 -19.20
C ALA A 185 21.58 11.60 -19.51
N GLY A 186 21.29 10.77 -20.52
CA GLY A 186 19.98 10.17 -20.69
C GLY A 186 19.77 9.03 -19.69
N GLY A 187 18.52 8.83 -19.28
CA GLY A 187 18.11 7.72 -18.45
C GLY A 187 16.62 7.48 -18.63
N ALA A 188 16.31 6.51 -19.49
CA ALA A 188 14.98 6.07 -19.83
C ALA A 188 14.27 5.37 -18.66
N ALA A 189 12.94 5.47 -18.63
CA ALA A 189 12.04 4.60 -17.88
C ALA A 189 12.11 3.15 -18.42
N PRO A 190 11.72 2.15 -17.61
CA PRO A 190 10.42 1.53 -17.90
C PRO A 190 9.61 1.07 -16.68
N SER A 191 8.34 0.82 -17.00
CA SER A 191 7.17 0.37 -16.25
C SER A 191 7.33 -0.91 -15.43
N VAL A 192 6.63 -0.97 -14.27
CA VAL A 192 5.66 -2.03 -13.90
C VAL A 192 4.59 -1.41 -13.00
#